data_AF-A0A3D3DPC6-F1
#
_entry.id   AF-A0A3D3DPC6-F1
#
_cell.length_a   1.000
_cell.length_b   1.000
_cell.length_c   1.000
_cell.angle_alpha   90.00
_cell.angle_beta   90.00
_cell.angle_gamma   90.00
#
_symmetry.space_group_name_H-M   'P 1'
#
loop_
_entity.id
_entity.type
_entity.pdbx_description
1 polymer ?
#
loop_
_entity_poly.entity_id
_entity_poly.type
_entity_poly.pdbx_seq_one_letter_code
_entity_poly.pdbx_strand_id
1 'polypeptide(L)' 'VIATTASLWFGDPMLGVIIACAMLINLITASVTGAGLPIVLRKLHIDPALAGGVLVTTVTDVMGFLAFLGLATAFYA' A
#
# COMPACT_ATOMS: atom_id res chain seq x y z
N VAL A 1 2.30 12.61 -9.48
CA VAL A 1 1.43 13.65 -8.88
C VAL A 1 1.61 13.71 -7.37
N ILE A 2 1.26 12.68 -6.60
CA ILE A 2 1.35 12.75 -5.13
C ILE A 2 2.79 12.96 -4.64
N ALA A 3 3.75 12.18 -5.16
CA ALA A 3 5.18 12.33 -4.83
C ALA A 3 5.73 13.73 -5.16
N THR A 4 5.38 14.26 -6.34
CA THR A 4 5.77 15.60 -6.77
C THR A 4 5.15 16.70 -5.90
N THR A 5 3.87 16.57 -5.54
CA THR A 5 3.20 17.51 -4.64
C THR A 5 3.82 17.46 -3.24
N ALA A 6 4.11 16.28 -2.72
CA ALA A 6 4.74 16.13 -1.41
C ALA A 6 6.16 16.72 -1.38
N SER A 7 6.97 16.46 -2.41
CA SER A 7 8.31 17.05 -2.51
C SER A 7 8.27 18.58 -2.52
N LEU A 8 7.35 19.19 -3.26
CA LEU A 8 7.20 20.64 -3.33
C LEU A 8 6.65 21.25 -2.02
N TRP A 9 5.75 20.54 -1.34
CA TRP A 9 5.16 21.03 -0.09
C TRP A 9 6.16 21.02 1.06
N PHE A 10 6.91 19.93 1.20
CA PHE A 10 7.86 19.76 2.31
C PHE A 10 9.25 20.32 2.00
N GLY A 11 9.51 20.74 0.75
CA GLY A 11 10.83 21.20 0.31
C GLY A 11 11.90 20.10 0.34
N ASP A 12 11.48 18.84 0.44
CA ASP A 12 12.35 17.68 0.57
C ASP A 12 12.15 16.72 -0.62
N PRO A 13 13.11 16.69 -1.59
CA PRO A 13 13.09 15.77 -2.71
C PRO A 13 13.12 14.29 -2.29
N MET A 14 13.78 13.96 -1.19
CA MET A 14 13.93 12.59 -0.69
C MET A 14 12.60 12.05 -0.20
N LEU A 15 11.78 12.89 0.45
CA LEU A 15 10.42 12.55 0.86
C LEU A 15 9.53 12.21 -0.35
N GLY A 16 9.69 12.96 -1.45
CA GLY A 16 9.00 12.67 -2.71
C GLY A 16 9.37 11.30 -3.27
N VAL A 17 10.65 10.94 -3.25
CA VAL A 17 11.13 9.61 -3.69
C VAL A 17 10.56 8.51 -2.80
N ILE A 18 10.57 8.69 -1.48
CA ILE A 18 10.02 7.71 -0.53
C ILE A 18 8.53 7.49 -0.77
N ILE A 19 7.76 8.56 -0.97
CA ILE A 19 6.32 8.45 -1.30
C ILE A 19 6.11 7.77 -2.64
N ALA A 20 6.93 8.05 -3.66
CA ALA A 20 6.83 7.39 -4.95
C ALA A 20 7.07 5.88 -4.82
N CYS A 21 8.12 5.46 -4.11
CA CYS A 21 8.42 4.06 -3.85
C CYS A 21 7.33 3.38 -3.03
N ALA A 22 6.85 4.02 -1.96
CA ALA A 22 5.77 3.49 -1.12
C ALA A 22 4.48 3.27 -1.93
N MET A 23 4.13 4.22 -2.80
CA MET A 23 2.96 4.11 -3.67
C MET A 23 3.09 2.97 -4.68
N LEU A 24 4.28 2.75 -5.25
CA LEU A 24 4.53 1.62 -6.15
C LEU A 24 4.34 0.28 -5.43
N ILE A 25 4.92 0.13 -4.23
CA ILE A 25 4.74 -1.06 -3.40
C ILE A 25 3.26 -1.27 -3.07
N ASN A 26 2.56 -0.20 -2.71
CA ASN A 26 1.13 -0.27 -2.38
C ASN A 26 0.29 -0.72 -3.59
N LEU A 27 0.59 -0.23 -4.79
CA LEU A 27 -0.13 -0.63 -6.01
C LEU A 27 0.09 -2.10 -6.37
N ILE A 28 1.34 -2.58 -6.25
CA ILE A 28 1.66 -4.00 -6.46
C ILE A 28 0.88 -4.84 -5.44
N THR A 29 0.93 -4.44 -4.17
CA THR A 29 0.21 -5.14 -3.10
C THR A 29 -1.29 -5.13 -3.32
N ALA A 30 -1.88 -4.01 -3.76
CA ALA A 30 -3.29 -3.91 -4.08
C ALA A 30 -3.70 -4.84 -5.21
N SER A 31 -2.88 -4.97 -6.26
CA SER A 31 -3.15 -5.90 -7.36
C SER A 31 -3.10 -7.36 -6.92
N VAL A 32 -2.12 -7.73 -6.08
CA VAL A 32 -1.95 -9.09 -5.56
C VAL A 32 -3.07 -9.43 -4.57
N THR A 33 -3.39 -8.53 -3.63
CA THR A 33 -4.46 -8.74 -2.66
C THR A 33 -5.82 -8.76 -3.34
N GLY A 34 -6.08 -7.87 -4.30
CA GLY A 34 -7.36 -7.79 -4.99
C GLY A 34 -7.74 -9.09 -5.72
N ALA A 35 -6.76 -9.76 -6.35
CA ALA A 35 -6.99 -11.04 -7.01
C ALA A 35 -6.77 -12.26 -6.09
N GLY A 36 -5.82 -12.16 -5.16
CA GLY A 36 -5.38 -13.27 -4.31
C GLY A 36 -6.28 -13.51 -3.10
N LEU A 37 -6.83 -12.46 -2.50
CA LEU A 37 -7.64 -12.56 -1.28
C LEU A 37 -8.89 -13.46 -1.46
N PRO A 38 -9.69 -13.34 -2.54
CA PRO A 38 -10.82 -14.25 -2.77
C PRO A 38 -10.39 -15.72 -2.89
N ILE A 39 -9.23 -15.97 -3.49
CA ILE A 39 -8.67 -17.32 -3.68
C ILE A 39 -8.26 -17.92 -2.33
N VAL A 40 -7.60 -17.14 -1.48
CA VAL A 40 -7.19 -17.56 -0.14
C VAL A 40 -8.42 -17.86 0.73
N LEU A 41 -9.43 -16.99 0.71
CA LEU A 41 -10.68 -17.18 1.47
C LEU A 41 -11.40 -18.46 1.04
N ARG A 42 -11.47 -18.73 -0.27
CA ARG A 42 -12.04 -19.98 -0.81
C ARG A 42 -11.29 -21.22 -0.31
N LYS A 43 -9.95 -21.17 -0.23
CA LYS A 43 -9.15 -22.29 0.32
C LYS A 43 -9.39 -22.51 1.82
N LEU A 44 -9.71 -21.44 2.54
CA LEU A 44 -10.04 -21.49 3.97
C LEU A 44 -11.52 -21.81 4.23
N HIS A 45 -12.31 -22.14 3.21
CA HIS A 45 -13.76 -22.37 3.29
C HIS A 45 -14.55 -21.16 3.82
N ILE A 46 -14.01 -19.95 3.63
CA ILE A 46 -14.67 -18.67 3.96
C ILE A 46 -15.30 -18.10 2.69
N ASP A 47 -16.48 -17.51 2.81
CA ASP A 47 -17.21 -16.93 1.69
C ASP A 47 -16.39 -15.81 1.00
N PRO A 48 -16.00 -15.96 -0.28
CA PRO A 48 -15.28 -14.93 -1.03
C PRO A 48 -16.05 -13.62 -1.17
N ALA A 49 -17.37 -13.61 -0.98
CA ALA A 49 -18.15 -12.37 -0.96
C ALA A 49 -17.72 -11.44 0.18
N LEU A 50 -17.16 -11.97 1.28
CA LEU A 50 -16.56 -11.18 2.36
C LEU A 50 -15.30 -10.43 1.91
N ALA A 51 -14.63 -10.88 0.84
CA ALA A 51 -13.51 -10.17 0.23
C ALA A 51 -13.94 -8.85 -0.44
N GLY A 52 -15.24 -8.63 -0.62
CA GLY A 52 -15.78 -7.42 -1.23
C GLY A 52 -15.37 -6.18 -0.47
N GLY A 53 -14.58 -5.31 -1.09
CA GLY A 53 -14.27 -3.97 -0.59
C GLY A 53 -13.44 -3.93 0.70
N VAL A 54 -14.09 -4.09 1.85
CA VAL A 54 -13.56 -3.75 3.18
C VAL A 54 -12.29 -4.53 3.52
N LEU A 55 -12.25 -5.85 3.31
CA LEU A 55 -11.04 -6.63 3.60
C LEU A 55 -9.88 -6.29 2.66
N VAL A 56 -10.14 -6.00 1.39
CA VAL A 56 -9.09 -5.59 0.46
C VAL A 56 -8.55 -4.22 0.84
N THR A 57 -9.44 -3.26 1.13
CA THR A 57 -9.05 -1.91 1.51
C THR A 57 -8.25 -1.89 2.82
N THR A 58 -8.62 -2.69 3.81
CA THR A 58 -7.86 -2.75 5.09
C THR A 58 -6.46 -3.30 4.88
N VAL A 59 -6.30 -4.35 4.07
CA VAL A 59 -4.99 -4.92 3.75
C VAL A 59 -4.15 -3.89 2.98
N THR A 60 -4.73 -3.20 1.98
CA THR A 60 -4.01 -2.16 1.24
C THR A 60 -3.67 -0.95 2.10
N ASP A 61 -4.52 -0.57 3.06
CA ASP A 61 -4.24 0.53 3.98
C ASP A 61 -3.06 0.19 4.91
N VAL A 62 -3.09 -0.99 5.54
CA VAL A 62 -1.99 -1.45 6.41
C VAL A 62 -0.67 -1.54 5.64
N MET A 63 -0.70 -2.10 4.42
CA MET A 63 0.50 -2.25 3.59
C MET A 63 1.01 -0.91 3.05
N GLY A 64 0.12 0.01 2.68
CA GLY A 64 0.48 1.37 2.28
C GLY A 64 1.15 2.15 3.41
N PHE A 65 0.61 2.08 4.62
CA PHE A 65 1.23 2.68 5.80
C PHE A 65 2.58 2.04 6.14
N LEU A 66 2.66 0.71 6.14
CA LEU A 66 3.91 -0.01 6.39
C LEU A 66 4.99 0.35 5.36
N ALA A 67 4.65 0.41 4.09
CA ALA A 67 5.59 0.77 3.03
C ALA A 67 6.10 2.20 3.22
N PHE A 68 5.21 3.16 3.49
CA PHE A 68 5.61 4.55 3.69
C PHE A 68 6.44 4.75 4.96
N LEU A 69 5.95 4.31 6.13
CA LEU A 69 6.67 4.45 7.40
C LEU A 69 7.98 3.65 7.39
N GLY A 70 7.97 2.42 6.87
CA GLY A 70 9.16 1.58 6.81
C GLY A 70 10.25 2.19 5.94
N LEU A 71 9.90 2.71 4.76
CA LEU A 71 10.86 3.44 3.92
C LEU A 71 11.32 4.74 4.58
N ALA A 72 10.40 5.51 5.18
CA ALA A 72 10.77 6.73 5.89
C ALA A 72 11.77 6.45 7.03
N THR A 73 11.52 5.42 7.86
CA THR A 73 12.46 5.01 8.90
C THR A 73 13.80 4.54 8.30
N ALA A 74 13.80 3.79 7.21
CA ALA A 74 15.06 3.32 6.61
C ALA A 74 15.95 4.44 6.05
N PHE A 75 15.37 5.56 5.64
CA PHE A 75 16.08 6.67 5.00
C PHE A 75 16.27 7.92 5.89
N TYR A 76 15.48 8.08 6.94
CA TYR A 76 15.53 9.24 7.86
C TYR A 76 15.87 8.89 9.32
N ALA A 77 15.96 7.61 9.70
CA ALA A 77 16.47 7.21 11.02
C ALA A 77 18.00 7.15 11.02
#